data_AF-A0A965PPU5-F1
#
_entry.id   AF-A0A965PPU5-F1
#
_cell.length_a   1.000
_cell.length_b   1.000
_cell.length_c   1.000
_cell.angle_alpha   90.00
_cell.angle_beta   90.00
_cell.angle_gamma   90.00
#
_symmetry.space_group_name_H-M   'P 1'
#
loop_
_entity.id
_entity.type
_entity.pdbx_description
1 polymer ?
#
loop_
_entity_poly.entity_id
_entity_poly.type
_entity_poly.pdbx_seq_one_letter_code
_entity_poly.pdbx_strand_id
1 'polypeptide(L)'
;MNDNQRKAEAIVGQVDWQSDNHGLCHCPGEATHTSHTRLRDTTVFVDGVPTIFCWHTSCMAYRDEANRKLRRAILHDSMGRPIQQLDNPMKLVIEKDPESEIIDRIKTIAESNKSRYLTHYNWDTADMFEESPFKLDDPADDYHRFLTLWQPSDLIWIGDVKDSGRHPQNFRKVSEWMGLPSPVGNYTTGAV
;
A
#
# COMPACT_ATOMS: atom_id res chain seq x y z
N MET A 1 20.72 6.56 -15.59
CA MET A 1 21.05 5.15 -15.30
C MET A 1 22.49 5.07 -14.83
N ASN A 2 22.74 4.60 -13.61
CA ASN A 2 24.08 4.53 -13.02
C ASN A 2 24.84 3.26 -13.50
N ASP A 3 26.14 3.18 -13.23
CA ASP A 3 26.98 2.06 -13.68
C ASP A 3 26.53 0.71 -13.10
N ASN A 4 26.07 0.70 -11.84
CA ASN A 4 25.58 -0.50 -11.19
C ASN A 4 24.26 -1.01 -11.80
N GLN A 5 23.36 -0.11 -12.19
CA GLN A 5 22.14 -0.43 -12.92
C GLN A 5 22.45 -1.07 -14.28
N ARG A 6 23.43 -0.53 -15.02
CA ARG A 6 23.89 -1.15 -16.29
C ARG A 6 24.46 -2.55 -16.08
N LYS A 7 25.24 -2.76 -15.01
CA LYS A 7 25.79 -4.07 -14.66
C LYS A 7 24.70 -5.06 -14.28
N ALA A 8 23.67 -4.62 -13.57
CA ALA A 8 22.52 -5.45 -13.22
C ALA A 8 21.74 -5.87 -14.48
N GLU A 9 21.43 -4.94 -15.37
CA GLU A 9 20.69 -5.24 -16.60
C GLU A 9 21.44 -6.21 -17.54
N ALA A 10 22.77 -6.15 -17.55
CA ALA A 10 23.58 -7.12 -18.29
C ALA A 10 23.46 -8.57 -17.78
N ILE A 11 22.95 -8.76 -16.55
CA ILE A 11 22.81 -10.06 -15.90
C ILE A 11 21.37 -10.56 -15.94
N VAL A 12 20.40 -9.70 -15.62
CA VAL A 12 18.97 -10.09 -15.50
C VAL A 12 18.10 -9.62 -16.66
N GLY A 13 18.66 -8.90 -17.64
CA GLY A 13 17.92 -8.26 -18.71
C GLY A 13 17.29 -6.95 -18.27
N GLN A 14 16.22 -6.53 -18.95
CA GLN A 14 15.54 -5.26 -18.66
C GLN A 14 15.05 -5.21 -17.21
N VAL A 15 15.33 -4.10 -16.53
CA VAL A 15 14.92 -3.83 -15.14
C VAL A 15 14.01 -2.60 -15.14
N ASP A 16 12.84 -2.72 -14.52
CA ASP A 16 11.94 -1.61 -14.25
C ASP A 16 12.35 -0.94 -12.93
N TRP A 17 13.25 0.04 -13.03
CA TRP A 17 13.83 0.75 -11.89
C TRP A 17 12.77 1.57 -11.14
N GLN A 18 12.56 1.24 -9.87
CA GLN A 18 11.66 1.97 -8.96
C GLN A 18 12.42 3.03 -8.15
N SER A 19 13.74 2.92 -8.08
CA SER A 19 14.66 3.89 -7.47
C SER A 19 16.07 3.76 -8.07
N ASP A 20 17.02 4.56 -7.58
CA ASP A 20 18.43 4.48 -7.98
C ASP A 20 19.10 3.15 -7.59
N ASN A 21 18.56 2.45 -6.59
CA ASN A 21 19.21 1.30 -5.96
C ASN A 21 18.44 -0.02 -6.13
N HIS A 22 17.17 0.01 -6.54
CA HIS A 22 16.40 -1.22 -6.76
C HIS A 22 15.35 -1.11 -7.87
N GLY A 23 15.03 -2.26 -8.47
CA GLY A 23 14.04 -2.36 -9.54
C GLY A 23 13.50 -3.78 -9.70
N LEU A 24 12.41 -3.89 -10.46
CA LEU A 24 11.75 -5.16 -10.77
C LEU A 24 12.36 -5.77 -12.04
N CYS A 25 12.61 -7.07 -12.04
CA CYS A 25 13.23 -7.75 -13.19
C CYS A 25 12.63 -9.14 -13.40
N HIS A 26 13.01 -9.80 -14.50
CA HIS A 26 12.63 -11.20 -14.73
C HIS A 26 13.53 -12.13 -13.90
N CYS A 27 12.95 -13.23 -13.41
CA CYS A 27 13.73 -14.21 -12.67
C CYS A 27 14.70 -14.95 -13.62
N PRO A 28 16.01 -15.03 -13.30
CA PRO A 28 16.96 -15.82 -14.09
C PRO A 28 16.60 -17.31 -14.18
N GLY A 29 15.81 -17.82 -13.23
CA GLY A 29 15.34 -19.21 -13.19
C GLY A 29 13.85 -19.37 -13.49
N GLU A 30 13.23 -18.41 -14.20
CA GLU A 30 11.78 -18.41 -14.45
C GLU A 30 11.25 -19.73 -15.04
N ALA A 31 12.02 -20.36 -15.93
CA ALA A 31 11.68 -21.66 -16.52
C ALA A 31 11.55 -22.81 -15.51
N THR A 32 12.08 -22.65 -14.29
CA THR A 32 12.02 -23.65 -13.22
C THR A 32 10.95 -23.35 -12.17
N HIS A 33 10.17 -22.29 -12.35
CA HIS A 33 9.09 -21.96 -11.43
C HIS A 33 8.01 -23.03 -11.47
N THR A 34 7.62 -23.52 -10.28
CA THR A 34 6.53 -24.49 -10.11
C THR A 34 5.19 -23.82 -9.78
N SER A 35 5.19 -22.51 -9.60
CA SER A 35 4.03 -21.66 -9.30
C SER A 35 3.97 -20.46 -10.24
N HIS A 36 2.80 -19.84 -10.34
CA HIS A 36 2.59 -18.68 -11.20
C HIS A 36 3.57 -17.54 -10.87
N THR A 37 4.16 -16.96 -11.91
CA THR A 37 5.17 -15.89 -11.80
C THR A 37 4.59 -14.60 -12.30
N ARG A 38 4.65 -13.56 -11.47
CA ARG A 38 4.33 -12.19 -11.85
C ARG A 38 5.64 -11.41 -12.00
N LEU A 39 5.62 -10.39 -12.84
CA LEU A 39 6.75 -9.48 -13.04
C LEU A 39 7.23 -8.83 -11.73
N ARG A 40 6.36 -8.72 -10.73
CA ARG A 40 6.66 -8.14 -9.40
C ARG A 40 7.34 -9.11 -8.43
N ASP A 41 7.52 -10.37 -8.80
CA ASP A 41 8.01 -11.41 -7.87
C ASP A 41 9.54 -11.41 -7.75
N THR A 42 10.26 -10.71 -8.63
CA THR A 42 11.72 -10.66 -8.63
C THR A 42 12.23 -9.22 -8.61
N THR A 43 13.07 -8.94 -7.62
CA THR A 43 13.64 -7.61 -7.38
C THR A 43 15.16 -7.70 -7.38
N VAL A 44 15.82 -6.72 -7.99
CA VAL A 44 17.27 -6.55 -7.90
C VAL A 44 17.61 -5.35 -7.04
N PHE A 45 18.58 -5.51 -6.14
CA PHE A 45 19.19 -4.47 -5.32
C PHE A 45 20.65 -4.32 -5.74
N VAL A 46 21.09 -3.09 -5.98
CA VAL A 46 22.45 -2.77 -6.46
C VAL A 46 23.30 -1.98 -5.46
N ASP A 47 22.78 -1.76 -4.26
CA ASP A 47 23.46 -1.16 -3.12
C ASP A 47 23.87 -2.21 -2.07
N GLY A 48 24.70 -1.80 -1.11
CA GLY A 48 25.20 -2.67 -0.03
C GLY A 48 25.86 -3.94 -0.57
N VAL A 49 25.21 -5.09 -0.34
CA VAL A 49 25.58 -6.38 -0.94
C VAL A 49 24.59 -6.66 -2.09
N PRO A 50 24.98 -6.42 -3.36
CA PRO A 50 24.08 -6.55 -4.50
C PRO A 50 23.43 -7.93 -4.54
N THR A 51 22.10 -7.93 -4.68
CA THR A 51 21.28 -9.14 -4.53
C THR A 51 20.05 -9.09 -5.42
N ILE A 52 19.85 -10.15 -6.18
CA ILE A 52 18.64 -10.53 -6.89
C ILE A 52 17.86 -11.45 -5.97
N PHE A 53 16.63 -11.07 -5.68
CA PHE A 53 15.72 -11.80 -4.83
C PHE A 53 14.52 -12.27 -5.65
N CYS A 54 14.12 -13.52 -5.45
CA CYS A 54 12.90 -14.11 -5.97
C CYS A 54 12.29 -15.00 -4.87
N TRP A 55 10.96 -15.02 -4.77
CA TRP A 55 10.22 -15.78 -3.76
C TRP A 55 10.21 -17.30 -4.00
N HIS A 56 10.50 -17.74 -5.22
CA HIS A 56 10.47 -19.16 -5.57
C HIS A 56 11.71 -19.90 -5.07
N THR A 57 11.49 -21.06 -4.44
CA THR A 57 12.59 -21.94 -4.00
C THR A 57 13.20 -22.72 -5.16
N SER A 58 12.42 -22.99 -6.21
CA SER A 58 12.88 -23.78 -7.36
C SER A 58 13.94 -23.06 -8.20
N CYS A 59 13.94 -21.73 -8.24
CA CYS A 59 14.93 -20.94 -8.98
C CYS A 59 16.23 -20.66 -8.20
N MET A 60 16.41 -21.24 -7.01
CA MET A 60 17.50 -20.93 -6.08
C MET A 60 18.89 -21.03 -6.74
N ALA A 61 19.17 -22.11 -7.46
CA ALA A 61 20.46 -22.29 -8.12
C ALA A 61 20.77 -21.21 -9.18
N TYR A 62 19.76 -20.80 -9.96
CA TYR A 62 19.90 -19.75 -10.98
C TYR A 62 20.06 -18.37 -10.36
N ARG A 63 19.30 -18.09 -9.30
CA ARG A 63 19.40 -16.85 -8.53
C ARG A 63 20.76 -16.71 -7.86
N ASP A 64 21.28 -17.79 -7.26
CA ASP A 64 22.57 -17.77 -6.58
C ASP A 64 23.72 -17.55 -7.57
N GLU A 65 23.64 -18.15 -8.77
CA GLU A 65 24.59 -17.88 -9.85
C GLU A 65 24.51 -16.44 -10.34
N ALA A 66 23.31 -15.89 -10.53
CA ALA A 66 23.13 -14.50 -10.93
C ALA A 66 23.66 -13.54 -9.85
N ASN A 67 23.47 -13.86 -8.56
CA ASN A 67 24.02 -13.11 -7.43
C ASN A 67 25.56 -13.12 -7.41
N ARG A 68 26.19 -14.26 -7.70
CA ARG A 68 27.65 -14.32 -7.85
C ARG A 68 28.14 -13.41 -8.97
N LYS A 69 27.48 -13.44 -10.13
CA LYS A 69 27.82 -12.56 -11.27
C LYS A 69 27.65 -11.09 -10.90
N LEU A 70 26.56 -10.74 -10.23
CA LEU A 70 26.24 -9.36 -9.85
C LEU A 70 27.26 -8.80 -8.86
N ARG A 71 27.59 -9.57 -7.82
CA ARG A 71 28.60 -9.18 -6.82
C ARG A 71 29.99 -9.08 -7.43
N ARG A 72 30.36 -10.00 -8.34
CA ARG A 72 31.62 -9.89 -9.08
C ARG A 72 31.67 -8.64 -9.96
N ALA A 73 30.56 -8.25 -10.57
CA ALA A 73 30.49 -7.08 -11.46
C ALA A 73 30.52 -5.74 -10.70
N ILE A 74 29.84 -5.66 -9.56
CA ILE A 74 29.69 -4.42 -8.79
C ILE A 74 30.77 -4.28 -7.71
N LEU A 75 31.05 -5.34 -6.95
CA LEU A 75 32.00 -5.32 -5.84
C LEU A 75 33.41 -5.78 -6.24
N HIS A 76 33.62 -6.20 -7.50
CA HIS A 76 34.86 -6.80 -7.97
C HIS A 76 35.31 -8.02 -7.14
N ASP A 77 34.33 -8.74 -6.57
CA ASP A 77 34.60 -9.92 -5.75
C ASP A 77 35.12 -11.08 -6.62
N SER A 78 36.43 -11.31 -6.58
CA SER A 78 37.15 -12.23 -7.47
C SER A 78 37.14 -13.67 -7.00
N MET A 79 36.81 -13.90 -5.74
CA MET A 79 36.64 -15.22 -5.16
C MET A 79 35.25 -15.21 -4.56
N GLY A 80 34.40 -16.19 -4.87
CA GLY A 80 33.17 -16.42 -4.11
C GLY A 80 33.53 -16.84 -2.69
N ARG A 81 34.15 -15.93 -1.93
CA ARG A 81 34.55 -16.14 -0.56
C ARG A 81 33.24 -16.48 0.13
N PRO A 82 33.14 -17.66 0.77
CA PRO A 82 32.09 -17.84 1.75
C PRO A 82 32.20 -16.61 2.65
N ILE A 83 31.08 -15.94 2.88
CA ILE A 83 31.02 -14.82 3.81
C ILE A 83 31.80 -15.27 5.03
N GLN A 84 33.01 -14.73 5.23
CA GLN A 84 33.60 -14.79 6.55
C GLN A 84 32.56 -14.06 7.36
N GLN A 85 31.89 -14.79 8.26
CA GLN A 85 31.08 -14.19 9.30
C GLN A 85 31.89 -12.99 9.75
N LEU A 86 31.43 -11.79 9.39
CA LEU A 86 31.93 -10.60 10.06
C LEU A 86 31.79 -10.96 11.53
N ASP A 87 32.87 -10.84 12.31
CA ASP A 87 32.85 -11.17 13.76
C ASP A 87 31.76 -10.39 14.50
N ASN A 88 31.11 -9.45 13.81
CA ASN A 88 29.79 -8.99 14.11
C ASN A 88 28.98 -8.86 12.79
N PRO A 89 28.06 -9.79 12.43
CA PRO A 89 27.11 -9.49 11.38
C PRO A 89 26.37 -8.23 11.83
N MET A 90 26.34 -7.17 11.01
CA MET A 90 25.37 -6.11 11.24
C MET A 90 24.01 -6.80 11.21
N LYS A 91 23.49 -7.12 12.40
CA LYS A 91 22.16 -7.66 12.56
C LYS A 91 21.29 -6.56 11.95
N LEU A 92 20.75 -6.82 10.77
CA LEU A 92 19.64 -6.06 10.24
C LEU A 92 18.53 -6.26 11.26
N VAL A 93 18.51 -5.39 12.27
CA VAL A 93 17.38 -5.21 13.15
C VAL A 93 16.40 -4.48 12.27
N ILE A 94 15.61 -5.27 11.53
CA ILE A 94 14.37 -4.77 10.97
C ILE A 94 13.55 -4.43 12.21
N GLU A 95 13.64 -3.17 12.65
CA GLU A 95 12.71 -2.61 13.62
C GLU A 95 11.36 -2.64 12.93
N LYS A 96 10.62 -3.72 13.19
CA LYS A 96 9.23 -3.80 12.78
C LYS A 96 8.52 -2.68 13.50
N ASP A 97 7.95 -1.79 12.72
CA ASP A 97 7.10 -0.74 13.23
C ASP A 97 5.96 -1.39 14.05
N PRO A 98 5.88 -1.14 15.37
CA PRO A 98 4.85 -1.75 16.21
C PRO A 98 3.44 -1.40 15.74
N GLU A 99 3.23 -0.25 15.09
CA GLU A 99 1.93 0.11 14.52
C GLU A 99 1.57 -0.81 13.35
N SER A 100 2.51 -1.09 12.45
CA SER A 100 2.30 -2.04 11.35
C SER A 100 1.91 -3.44 11.82
N GLU A 101 2.52 -3.97 12.89
CA GLU A 101 2.15 -5.28 13.44
C GLU A 101 0.76 -5.29 14.08
N ILE A 102 0.36 -4.18 14.71
CA ILE A 102 -0.98 -4.03 15.26
C ILE A 102 -2.00 -4.02 14.12
N ILE A 103 -1.73 -3.26 13.07
CA ILE A 103 -2.60 -3.18 11.87
C ILE A 103 -2.72 -4.55 11.21
N ASP A 104 -1.62 -5.28 11.00
CA ASP A 104 -1.63 -6.61 10.39
C ASP A 104 -2.40 -7.64 11.23
N ARG A 105 -2.27 -7.56 12.57
CA ARG A 105 -3.07 -8.38 13.49
C ARG A 105 -4.56 -8.05 13.40
N ILE A 106 -4.91 -6.76 13.43
CA ILE A 106 -6.30 -6.30 13.28
C ILE A 106 -6.87 -6.81 11.96
N LYS A 107 -6.12 -6.67 10.87
CA LYS A 107 -6.55 -7.13 9.54
C LYS A 107 -6.78 -8.63 9.50
N THR A 108 -5.85 -9.43 10.03
CA THR A 108 -5.97 -10.89 10.10
C THR A 108 -7.19 -11.31 10.92
N ILE A 109 -7.44 -10.65 12.06
CA ILE A 109 -8.62 -10.88 12.90
C ILE A 109 -9.90 -10.50 12.15
N ALA A 110 -9.90 -9.36 11.47
CA ALA A 110 -11.05 -8.88 10.70
C ALA A 110 -11.40 -9.82 9.54
N GLU A 111 -10.41 -10.29 8.79
CA GLU A 111 -10.59 -11.21 7.67
C GLU A 111 -11.10 -12.58 8.14
N SER A 112 -10.51 -13.14 9.19
CA SER A 112 -10.94 -14.44 9.75
C SER A 112 -12.34 -14.41 10.35
N ASN A 113 -12.78 -13.25 10.86
CA ASN A 113 -14.11 -13.07 11.45
C ASN A 113 -15.11 -12.38 10.52
N LYS A 114 -14.75 -12.10 9.26
CA LYS A 114 -15.57 -11.32 8.33
C LYS A 114 -17.01 -11.84 8.22
N SER A 115 -17.17 -13.14 7.99
CA SER A 115 -18.50 -13.77 7.86
C SER A 115 -19.31 -13.63 9.15
N ARG A 116 -18.66 -13.82 10.30
CA ARG A 116 -19.27 -13.66 11.62
C ARG A 116 -19.75 -12.23 11.83
N TYR A 117 -18.92 -11.23 11.52
CA TYR A 117 -19.30 -9.82 11.66
C TYR A 117 -20.45 -9.44 10.77
N LEU A 118 -20.40 -9.79 9.48
CA LEU A 118 -21.46 -9.48 8.53
C LEU A 118 -22.78 -10.20 8.86
N THR A 119 -22.72 -11.37 9.51
CA THR A 119 -23.93 -12.11 9.90
C THR A 119 -24.52 -11.60 11.21
N HIS A 120 -23.70 -11.38 12.23
CA HIS A 120 -24.16 -10.99 13.57
C HIS A 120 -24.44 -9.50 13.73
N TYR A 121 -23.70 -8.65 13.01
CA TYR A 121 -23.90 -7.20 12.99
C TYR A 121 -24.54 -6.76 11.67
N ASN A 122 -25.33 -7.65 11.06
CA ASN A 122 -26.18 -7.26 9.95
C ASN A 122 -27.19 -6.24 10.49
N TRP A 123 -27.12 -5.02 9.99
CA TRP A 123 -28.07 -3.95 10.33
C TRP A 123 -28.78 -3.59 9.03
N ASP A 124 -30.01 -4.09 8.88
CA ASP A 124 -30.77 -3.86 7.67
C ASP A 124 -31.13 -2.38 7.53
N THR A 125 -31.32 -1.88 6.31
CA THR A 125 -31.64 -0.47 6.10
C THR A 125 -32.97 -0.06 6.73
N ALA A 126 -33.94 -0.97 6.83
CA ALA A 126 -35.19 -0.71 7.54
C ALA A 126 -34.95 -0.59 9.05
N ASP A 127 -34.15 -1.50 9.62
CA ASP A 127 -33.79 -1.48 11.04
C ASP A 127 -32.96 -0.23 11.38
N MET A 128 -32.01 0.16 10.52
CA MET A 128 -31.24 1.39 10.64
C MET A 128 -32.12 2.64 10.71
N PHE A 129 -33.17 2.69 9.89
CA PHE A 129 -34.11 3.81 9.88
C PHE A 129 -34.94 3.85 11.16
N GLU A 130 -35.44 2.70 11.62
CA GLU A 130 -36.27 2.62 12.82
C GLU A 130 -35.48 2.85 14.12
N GLU A 131 -34.28 2.28 14.21
CA GLU A 131 -33.37 2.37 15.36
C GLU A 131 -32.51 3.65 15.34
N SER A 132 -32.61 4.46 14.29
CA SER A 132 -31.87 5.72 14.22
C SER A 132 -32.17 6.57 15.45
N PRO A 133 -31.14 7.04 16.18
CA PRO A 133 -31.34 7.89 17.34
C PRO A 133 -31.98 9.24 16.99
N PHE A 134 -32.04 9.59 15.70
CA PHE A 134 -32.66 10.80 15.19
C PHE A 134 -33.51 10.46 13.96
N LYS A 135 -34.81 10.76 14.04
CA LYS A 135 -35.71 10.72 12.89
C LYS A 135 -35.79 12.11 12.30
N LEU A 136 -35.55 12.22 11.00
CA LEU A 136 -35.69 13.47 10.27
C LEU A 136 -37.12 13.54 9.74
N ASP A 137 -37.83 14.60 10.10
CA ASP A 137 -39.18 14.86 9.57
C ASP A 137 -39.11 15.42 8.14
N ASP A 138 -38.12 16.27 7.86
CA ASP A 138 -37.79 16.79 6.53
C ASP A 138 -36.42 16.25 6.07
N PRO A 139 -36.35 15.53 4.93
CA PRO A 139 -35.07 15.10 4.34
C PRO A 139 -34.09 16.26 4.07
N ALA A 140 -34.56 17.50 3.91
CA ALA A 140 -33.69 18.65 3.72
C ALA A 140 -32.81 18.96 4.94
N ASP A 141 -33.23 18.54 6.15
CA ASP A 141 -32.49 18.75 7.40
C ASP A 141 -31.31 17.79 7.57
N ASP A 142 -31.20 16.74 6.75
CA ASP A 142 -30.11 15.76 6.81
C ASP A 142 -28.73 16.42 6.63
N TYR A 143 -28.67 17.50 5.85
CA TYR A 143 -27.45 18.30 5.67
C TYR A 143 -26.95 18.93 6.97
N HIS A 144 -27.83 19.60 7.71
CA HIS A 144 -27.46 20.20 8.99
C HIS A 144 -27.17 19.12 10.03
N ARG A 145 -27.90 17.99 9.96
CA ARG A 145 -27.68 16.85 10.85
C ARG A 145 -26.31 16.23 10.64
N PHE A 146 -25.93 15.97 9.39
CA PHE A 146 -24.60 15.53 9.00
C PHE A 146 -23.55 16.43 9.68
N LEU A 147 -23.64 17.75 9.48
CA LEU A 147 -22.67 18.72 10.01
C LEU A 147 -22.46 18.69 11.54
N THR A 148 -23.43 18.18 12.31
CA THR A 148 -23.30 18.03 13.78
C THR A 148 -22.29 16.96 14.21
N LEU A 149 -21.79 16.14 13.30
CA LEU A 149 -20.78 15.11 13.58
C LEU A 149 -19.36 15.69 13.76
N TRP A 150 -19.13 16.95 13.40
CA TRP A 150 -17.81 17.60 13.43
C TRP A 150 -17.78 18.84 14.33
N GLN A 151 -16.57 19.31 14.65
CA GLN A 151 -16.38 20.55 15.38
C GLN A 151 -16.63 21.76 14.47
N PRO A 152 -17.11 22.90 15.00
CA PRO A 152 -17.39 24.10 14.20
C PRO A 152 -16.20 24.62 13.37
N SER A 153 -14.97 24.35 13.83
CA SER A 153 -13.72 24.77 13.20
C SER A 153 -13.22 23.81 12.11
N ASP A 154 -13.78 22.61 12.01
CA ASP A 154 -13.32 21.59 11.07
C ASP A 154 -13.60 22.00 9.63
N LEU A 155 -12.66 21.72 8.73
CA LEU A 155 -12.80 21.99 7.30
C LEU A 155 -13.41 20.77 6.61
N ILE A 156 -14.61 20.95 6.08
CA ILE A 156 -15.37 19.89 5.39
C ILE A 156 -15.50 20.23 3.92
N TRP A 157 -15.29 19.22 3.08
CA TRP A 157 -15.55 19.30 1.66
C TRP A 157 -16.98 18.87 1.34
N ILE A 158 -17.72 19.71 0.62
CA ILE A 158 -19.06 19.41 0.12
C ILE A 158 -19.16 19.93 -1.33
N GLY A 159 -19.18 19.00 -2.27
CA GLY A 159 -19.15 19.28 -3.71
C GLY A 159 -19.67 18.11 -4.52
N ASP A 160 -19.76 18.28 -5.83
CA ASP A 160 -20.15 17.18 -6.72
C ASP A 160 -18.98 16.25 -7.05
N VAL A 161 -19.30 15.03 -7.51
CA VAL A 161 -18.31 14.00 -7.89
C VAL A 161 -17.28 14.50 -8.90
N LYS A 162 -17.67 15.47 -9.75
CA LYS A 162 -16.81 16.08 -10.78
C LYS A 162 -16.11 17.37 -10.34
N ASP A 163 -16.36 17.85 -9.13
CA ASP A 163 -15.69 19.02 -8.56
C ASP A 163 -14.28 18.71 -8.03
N SER A 164 -13.59 17.76 -8.66
CA SER A 164 -12.18 17.50 -8.42
C SER A 164 -11.33 18.57 -9.09
N GLY A 165 -10.64 19.40 -8.32
CA GLY A 165 -9.77 20.45 -8.86
C GLY A 165 -9.89 21.78 -8.10
N ARG A 166 -9.94 22.90 -8.81
CA ARG A 166 -9.92 24.25 -8.23
C ARG A 166 -11.34 24.72 -7.83
N HIS A 167 -11.89 24.12 -6.78
CA HIS A 167 -13.19 24.46 -6.20
C HIS A 167 -13.06 24.89 -4.73
N PRO A 168 -12.41 26.04 -4.45
CA PRO A 168 -12.18 26.49 -3.07
C PRO A 168 -13.49 26.72 -2.30
N GLN A 169 -14.59 27.03 -2.99
CA GLN A 169 -15.90 27.20 -2.39
C GLN A 169 -16.50 25.92 -1.80
N ASN A 170 -15.97 24.74 -2.18
CA ASN A 170 -16.42 23.44 -1.69
C ASN A 170 -15.69 23.03 -0.40
N PHE A 171 -14.63 23.75 0.02
CA PHE A 171 -13.98 23.56 1.31
C PHE A 171 -14.33 24.74 2.23
N ARG A 172 -15.10 24.48 3.28
CA ARG A 172 -15.47 25.51 4.28
C ARG A 172 -15.45 24.95 5.68
N LYS A 173 -15.44 25.85 6.66
CA LYS A 173 -15.63 25.43 8.06
C LYS A 173 -17.05 24.95 8.28
N VAL A 174 -17.24 24.02 9.21
CA VAL A 174 -18.58 23.56 9.63
C VAL A 174 -19.48 24.74 10.02
N SER A 175 -18.96 25.73 10.75
CA SER A 175 -19.74 26.94 11.12
C SER A 175 -20.23 27.75 9.92
N GLU A 176 -19.46 27.76 8.83
CA GLU A 176 -19.82 28.46 7.60
C GLU A 176 -20.84 27.65 6.80
N TRP A 177 -20.71 26.32 6.79
CA TRP A 177 -21.66 25.40 6.18
C TRP A 177 -23.04 25.46 6.87
N MET A 178 -23.08 25.46 8.20
CA MET A 178 -24.31 25.55 9.00
C MET A 178 -25.10 26.85 8.79
N GLY A 179 -24.47 27.90 8.27
CA GLY A 179 -25.13 29.16 7.95
C GLY A 179 -25.84 29.17 6.58
N LEU A 180 -25.64 28.12 5.76
CA LEU A 180 -26.25 28.02 4.44
C LEU A 180 -27.56 27.22 4.52
N PRO A 181 -28.62 27.64 3.81
CA PRO A 181 -29.90 26.93 3.82
C PRO A 181 -29.83 25.56 3.13
N SER A 182 -28.86 25.36 2.24
CA SER A 182 -28.66 24.10 1.51
C SER A 182 -27.18 23.89 1.17
N PRO A 183 -26.73 22.63 1.03
CA PRO A 183 -25.37 22.33 0.58
C PRO A 183 -25.16 22.75 -0.87
N VAL A 184 -23.90 23.00 -1.24
CA VAL A 184 -23.50 23.35 -2.61
C VAL A 184 -23.39 22.11 -3.51
N GLY A 185 -23.18 20.93 -2.93
CA GLY A 185 -23.07 19.66 -3.65
C GLY A 185 -23.44 18.48 -2.76
N ASN A 186 -23.00 17.29 -3.15
CA ASN A 186 -23.29 16.06 -2.41
C ASN A 186 -22.43 15.99 -1.14
N TYR A 187 -23.07 15.82 0.02
CA TYR A 187 -22.42 15.70 1.33
C TYR A 187 -22.46 14.28 1.90
N THR A 188 -23.41 13.46 1.43
CA THR A 188 -23.37 12.02 1.59
C THR A 188 -22.84 11.40 0.31
N THR A 189 -21.96 10.41 0.43
CA THR A 189 -21.64 9.54 -0.71
C THR A 189 -22.85 8.66 -0.98
N GLY A 190 -23.83 9.18 -1.71
CA GLY A 190 -24.89 8.36 -2.27
C GLY A 190 -24.23 7.36 -3.21
N ALA A 191 -24.29 6.07 -2.85
CA ALA A 191 -24.17 5.02 -3.83
C ALA A 191 -25.32 5.22 -4.81
N VAL A 192 -24.99 5.72 -6.01
CA VAL A 192 -25.87 5.69 -7.17
C VAL A 192 -25.67 4.36 -7.87
#